data_AF-W2K5G2-F1
#
_entry.id   AF-W2K5G2-F1
#
_cell.length_a   1.000
_cell.length_b   1.000
_cell.length_c   1.000
_cell.angle_alpha   90.00
_cell.angle_beta   90.00
_cell.angle_gamma   90.00
#
_symmetry.space_group_name_H-M   'P 1'
#
loop_
_entity.id
_entity.type
_entity.pdbx_description
1 polymer ?
#
loop_
_entity_poly.entity_id
_entity_poly.type
_entity_poly.pdbx_seq_one_letter_code
_entity_poly.pdbx_strand_id
1 'polypeptide(L)'
;FNWSYQYLLLPVSGGNHWSFLVIENFMHAGPTKVYHVNSMRKAHSSAYAFDILNWFLAKVHQAKSDATTTFEWSTFVHDTKPQQSNCADCGLYVLHYMDAISKRIVAEKPSSIEDSIAGLTTGKFNATKASVYRTQLYRALMPK
;
A
#
# COMPACT_ATOMS: atom_id res chain seq x y z
N PHE A 1 11.94 -12.68 -9.32
CA PHE A 1 10.79 -11.78 -9.12
C PHE A 1 10.13 -11.52 -10.46
N ASN A 2 8.81 -11.68 -10.56
CA ASN A 2 8.08 -11.38 -11.78
C ASN A 2 7.79 -9.86 -11.83
N TRP A 3 8.40 -9.17 -12.79
CA TRP A 3 8.25 -7.73 -13.00
C TRP A 3 7.09 -7.38 -13.94
N SER A 4 6.25 -8.36 -14.31
CA SER A 4 5.12 -8.16 -15.23
C SER A 4 3.85 -7.64 -14.55
N TYR A 5 3.87 -7.44 -13.24
CA TYR A 5 2.70 -6.96 -12.51
C TYR A 5 2.63 -5.45 -12.61
N GLN A 6 1.46 -4.94 -12.99
CA GLN A 6 1.19 -3.50 -13.03
C GLN A 6 1.17 -2.87 -11.63
N TYR A 7 0.85 -3.68 -10.60
CA TYR A 7 0.68 -3.25 -9.23
C TYR A 7 1.62 -4.00 -8.28
N LEU A 8 2.23 -3.28 -7.34
CA LEU A 8 2.97 -3.82 -6.21
C LEU A 8 2.37 -3.31 -4.89
N LEU A 9 2.03 -4.23 -3.99
CA LEU A 9 1.60 -3.93 -2.62
C LEU A 9 2.79 -4.17 -1.68
N LEU A 10 3.31 -3.11 -1.07
CA LEU A 10 4.53 -3.14 -0.27
C LEU A 10 4.23 -2.73 1.18
N PRO A 11 4.22 -3.67 2.15
CA PRO A 11 4.16 -3.34 3.56
C PRO A 11 5.38 -2.51 4.00
N VAL A 12 5.15 -1.51 4.84
CA VAL A 12 6.18 -0.63 5.39
C VAL A 12 6.00 -0.54 6.91
N SER A 13 7.11 -0.70 7.64
CA SER A 13 7.14 -0.54 9.09
C SER A 13 8.16 0.52 9.50
N GLY A 14 7.81 1.31 10.51
CA GLY A 14 8.69 2.29 11.14
C GLY A 14 8.06 2.84 12.41
N GLY A 15 8.87 3.11 13.44
CA GLY A 15 8.38 3.74 14.69
C GLY A 15 7.28 2.95 15.41
N ASN A 16 7.35 1.60 15.42
CA ASN A 16 6.31 0.70 15.94
C ASN A 16 4.94 0.81 15.23
N HIS A 17 4.91 1.35 14.02
CA HIS A 17 3.72 1.45 13.19
C HIS A 17 3.86 0.65 11.90
N TRP A 18 2.72 0.19 11.37
CA TRP A 18 2.63 -0.52 10.10
C TRP A 18 1.69 0.23 9.16
N SER A 19 2.13 0.37 7.91
CA SER A 19 1.36 0.91 6.80
C SER A 19 1.74 0.15 5.53
N PHE A 20 1.25 0.56 4.37
CA PHE A 20 1.72 -0.01 3.11
C PHE A 20 1.68 1.01 1.97
N LEU A 21 2.45 0.71 0.92
CA LEU A 21 2.42 1.40 -0.36
C LEU A 21 1.68 0.54 -1.37
N VAL A 22 0.86 1.18 -2.20
CA VAL A 22 0.43 0.63 -3.50
C VAL A 22 1.24 1.34 -4.56
N ILE A 23 1.91 0.59 -5.43
CA ILE A 23 2.78 1.16 -6.45
C ILE A 23 2.27 0.70 -7.81
N GLU A 24 1.91 1.67 -8.63
CA GLU A 24 1.46 1.49 -10.02
C GLU A 24 2.61 1.69 -10.99
N ASN A 25 2.64 0.86 -12.03
CA ASN A 25 3.57 0.97 -13.16
C ASN A 25 5.05 0.97 -12.76
N PHE A 26 5.40 0.37 -11.63
CA PHE A 26 6.77 0.38 -11.06
C PHE A 26 7.87 -0.21 -11.96
N MET A 27 7.49 -0.93 -13.04
CA MET A 27 8.38 -1.38 -14.11
C MET A 27 7.76 -1.25 -15.50
N HIS A 28 6.62 -0.57 -15.62
CA HIS A 28 5.85 -0.48 -16.86
C HIS A 28 6.00 0.90 -17.49
N ALA A 29 5.64 1.03 -18.77
CA ALA A 29 5.59 2.32 -19.44
C ALA A 29 4.53 3.22 -18.80
N GLY A 30 4.84 4.52 -18.69
CA GLY A 30 3.98 5.52 -18.06
C GLY A 30 4.48 5.95 -16.68
N PRO A 31 3.82 6.95 -16.06
CA PRO A 31 4.23 7.47 -14.78
C PRO A 31 4.01 6.44 -13.67
N THR A 32 5.01 6.29 -12.79
CA THR A 32 4.90 5.50 -11.57
C THR A 32 4.07 6.27 -10.54
N LYS A 33 2.98 5.70 -10.04
CA LYS A 33 2.17 6.33 -8.98
C LYS A 33 2.31 5.54 -7.69
N VAL A 34 2.60 6.24 -6.60
CA VAL A 34 2.82 5.64 -5.27
C VAL A 34 1.75 6.15 -4.31
N TYR A 35 0.96 5.25 -3.75
CA TYR A 35 -0.09 5.56 -2.79
C TYR A 35 0.31 5.02 -1.42
N HIS A 36 0.55 5.89 -0.45
CA HIS A 36 0.74 5.51 0.94
C HIS A 36 -0.59 5.39 1.64
N VAL A 37 -0.93 4.19 2.11
CA VAL A 37 -2.17 3.94 2.85
C VAL A 37 -1.85 3.77 4.33
N ASN A 38 -2.47 4.61 5.16
CA ASN A 38 -2.13 4.73 6.57
C ASN A 38 -3.35 4.75 7.49
N SER A 39 -3.38 3.85 8.48
CA SER A 39 -4.45 3.81 9.49
C SER A 39 -4.25 4.76 10.66
N MET A 40 -3.06 5.34 10.82
CA MET A 40 -2.74 6.24 11.92
C MET A 40 -1.96 7.47 11.45
N ARG A 41 -2.63 8.62 11.43
CA ARG A 41 -2.02 9.92 11.12
C ARG A 41 -0.76 10.18 11.93
N LYS A 42 0.28 10.70 11.26
CA LYS A 42 1.56 11.12 11.85
C LYS A 42 2.37 10.03 12.56
N ALA A 43 2.01 8.76 12.42
CA ALA A 43 2.73 7.65 13.05
C ALA A 43 4.13 7.42 12.46
N HIS A 44 4.31 7.64 11.15
CA HIS A 44 5.63 7.78 10.52
C HIS A 44 5.58 8.68 9.28
N SER A 45 6.76 9.08 8.80
CA SER A 45 6.89 9.97 7.62
C SER A 45 6.64 9.22 6.31
N SER A 46 5.57 9.60 5.61
CA SER A 46 5.33 9.14 4.22
C SER A 46 6.48 9.60 3.30
N ALA A 47 7.01 10.81 3.51
CA ALA A 47 8.08 11.37 2.69
C ALA A 47 9.34 10.50 2.73
N TYR A 48 9.74 10.00 3.91
CA TYR A 48 10.90 9.10 4.01
C TYR A 48 10.68 7.79 3.24
N ALA A 49 9.48 7.19 3.35
CA ALA A 49 9.16 5.98 2.59
C ALA A 49 9.18 6.25 1.07
N PHE A 50 8.68 7.41 0.64
CA PHE A 50 8.73 7.83 -0.74
C PHE A 50 10.17 8.05 -1.23
N ASP A 51 11.02 8.75 -0.47
CA ASP A 51 12.41 9.04 -0.86
C ASP A 51 13.22 7.75 -1.07
N ILE A 52 13.09 6.78 -0.16
CA ILE A 52 13.78 5.49 -0.28
C ILE A 52 13.26 4.71 -1.48
N LEU A 53 11.94 4.68 -1.70
CA LEU A 53 11.36 4.00 -2.87
C LEU A 53 11.78 4.68 -4.18
N ASN A 54 11.81 6.01 -4.22
CA ASN A 54 12.27 6.78 -5.37
C ASN A 54 13.69 6.40 -5.76
N TRP A 55 14.59 6.43 -4.78
CA TRP A 55 15.99 6.09 -4.98
C TRP A 55 16.13 4.68 -5.56
N PHE A 56 15.39 3.73 -5.00
CA PHE A 56 15.40 2.35 -5.48
C PHE A 56 14.86 2.24 -6.92
N LEU A 57 13.67 2.78 -7.20
CA LEU A 57 13.06 2.67 -8.53
C LEU A 57 13.87 3.42 -9.58
N ALA A 58 14.38 4.61 -9.29
CA ALA A 58 15.25 5.35 -10.19
C ALA A 58 16.50 4.54 -10.57
N LYS A 59 17.09 3.81 -9.61
CA LYS A 59 18.24 2.92 -9.88
C LYS A 59 17.86 1.71 -10.73
N VAL A 60 16.70 1.11 -10.48
CA VAL A 60 16.21 -0.03 -11.26
C VAL A 60 15.84 0.39 -12.69
N HIS A 61 15.22 1.56 -12.88
CA HIS A 61 14.94 2.13 -14.19
C HIS A 61 16.24 2.45 -14.93
N GLN A 62 17.21 3.12 -14.30
CA GLN A 62 18.52 3.41 -14.90
C GLN A 62 19.23 2.15 -15.41
N ALA A 63 19.12 1.03 -14.71
CA ALA A 63 19.74 -0.23 -15.10
C ALA A 63 19.02 -0.95 -16.26
N LYS A 64 17.77 -0.59 -16.55
CA LYS A 64 16.91 -1.29 -17.53
C LYS A 64 16.48 -0.42 -18.71
N SER A 65 16.60 0.91 -18.63
CA SER A 65 16.19 1.83 -19.68
C SER A 65 17.34 2.15 -20.63
N ASP A 66 17.03 2.27 -21.91
CA ASP A 66 17.86 3.07 -22.82
C ASP A 66 17.85 4.53 -22.33
N ALA A 67 18.98 5.23 -22.48
CA ALA A 67 19.30 6.52 -21.83
C ALA A 67 18.34 7.70 -22.07
N THR A 68 17.21 7.49 -22.73
CA THR A 68 16.26 8.52 -23.21
C THR A 68 14.92 8.54 -22.47
N THR A 69 14.60 7.58 -21.59
CA THR A 69 13.33 7.58 -20.86
C THR A 69 13.46 8.26 -19.50
N THR A 70 12.81 9.41 -19.33
CA THR A 70 12.70 10.10 -18.05
C THR A 70 11.83 9.30 -17.08
N PHE A 71 12.31 9.07 -15.86
CA PHE A 71 11.51 8.46 -14.80
C PHE A 71 10.54 9.48 -14.21
N GLU A 72 9.27 9.37 -14.60
CA GLU A 72 8.18 10.17 -14.04
C GLU A 72 7.51 9.42 -12.90
N TRP A 73 7.26 10.13 -11.79
CA TRP A 73 6.55 9.56 -10.66
C TRP A 73 5.72 10.59 -9.89
N SER A 74 4.69 10.12 -9.18
CA SER A 74 3.85 10.93 -8.29
C SER A 74 3.49 10.16 -7.03
N THR A 75 3.29 10.89 -5.93
CA THR A 75 3.06 10.32 -4.60
C THR A 75 1.78 10.85 -3.98
N PHE A 76 0.99 9.98 -3.38
CA PHE A 76 -0.29 10.29 -2.76
C PHE A 76 -0.37 9.69 -1.35
N VAL A 77 -0.97 10.42 -0.41
CA VAL A 77 -1.16 9.95 0.96
C VAL A 77 -2.65 9.76 1.22
N HIS A 78 -3.03 8.55 1.63
CA HIS A 78 -4.40 8.16 1.91
C HIS A 78 -4.53 7.63 3.33
N ASP A 79 -5.13 8.45 4.19
CA ASP A 79 -5.57 8.02 5.50
C ASP A 79 -6.83 7.14 5.38
N THR A 80 -6.83 5.99 6.04
CA THR A 80 -8.02 5.15 6.11
C THR A 80 -9.17 5.86 6.81
N LYS A 81 -10.39 5.58 6.38
CA LYS A 81 -11.61 6.06 7.04
C LYS A 81 -12.47 4.86 7.41
N PRO A 82 -12.69 4.55 8.71
CA PRO A 82 -12.17 5.28 9.87
C PRO A 82 -10.67 5.06 10.11
N GLN A 83 -10.06 6.00 10.84
CA GLN A 83 -8.70 5.85 11.37
C GLN A 83 -8.70 4.85 12.54
N GLN A 84 -7.56 4.18 12.73
CA GLN A 84 -7.30 3.35 13.88
C GLN A 84 -7.21 4.21 15.14
N SER A 85 -7.84 3.75 16.22
CA SER A 85 -7.85 4.47 17.50
C SER A 85 -6.95 3.84 18.58
N ASN A 86 -6.48 2.60 18.39
CA ASN A 86 -5.57 1.91 19.32
C ASN A 86 -4.13 1.89 18.80
N CYS A 87 -3.16 1.48 19.61
CA CYS A 87 -1.74 1.46 19.24
C CYS A 87 -1.22 0.12 18.68
N ALA A 88 -2.06 -0.90 18.53
CA ALA A 88 -1.59 -2.27 18.25
C ALA A 88 -2.14 -2.88 16.96
N ASP A 89 -3.18 -2.31 16.35
CA ASP A 89 -3.89 -2.93 15.22
C ASP A 89 -3.42 -2.50 13.83
N CYS A 90 -2.34 -1.73 13.72
CA CYS A 90 -1.88 -1.21 12.44
C CYS A 90 -1.59 -2.33 11.43
N GLY A 91 -1.02 -3.45 11.89
CA GLY A 91 -0.85 -4.64 11.05
C GLY A 91 -2.17 -5.24 10.55
N LEU A 92 -3.24 -5.22 11.34
CA LEU A 92 -4.55 -5.73 10.93
C LEU A 92 -5.20 -4.82 9.88
N TYR A 93 -5.03 -3.51 10.02
CA TYR A 93 -5.47 -2.55 9.01
C TYR A 93 -4.71 -2.75 7.69
N VAL A 94 -3.39 -2.94 7.74
CA VAL A 94 -2.57 -3.28 6.57
C VAL A 94 -3.12 -4.51 5.86
N LEU A 95 -3.32 -5.62 6.58
CA LEU A 95 -3.84 -6.86 5.99
C LEU A 95 -5.23 -6.67 5.37
N HIS A 96 -6.14 -5.99 6.08
CA HIS A 96 -7.49 -5.76 5.60
C HIS A 96 -7.53 -4.95 4.29
N TYR A 97 -6.82 -3.82 4.25
CA TYR A 97 -6.86 -2.93 3.09
C TYR A 97 -6.02 -3.47 1.92
N MET A 98 -4.92 -4.18 2.17
CA MET A 98 -4.19 -4.90 1.11
C MET A 98 -5.07 -5.97 0.46
N ASP A 99 -5.80 -6.78 1.24
CA ASP A 99 -6.73 -7.78 0.72
C ASP A 99 -7.84 -7.12 -0.12
N ALA A 100 -8.48 -6.07 0.40
CA ALA A 100 -9.54 -5.36 -0.31
C ALA A 100 -9.06 -4.75 -1.64
N ILE A 101 -7.92 -4.06 -1.63
CA ILE A 101 -7.34 -3.43 -2.84
C ILE A 101 -6.89 -4.49 -3.83
N SER A 102 -6.22 -5.56 -3.38
CA SER A 102 -5.78 -6.65 -4.25
C SER A 102 -6.94 -7.34 -4.96
N LYS A 103 -8.04 -7.59 -4.24
CA LYS A 103 -9.27 -8.19 -4.82
C LYS A 103 -9.87 -7.29 -5.89
N ARG A 104 -9.94 -5.97 -5.63
CA ARG A 104 -10.39 -4.99 -6.63
C ARG A 104 -9.51 -5.00 -7.88
N ILE A 105 -8.18 -4.94 -7.71
CA ILE A 105 -7.22 -4.95 -8.82
C ILE A 105 -7.37 -6.24 -9.65
N VAL A 106 -7.46 -7.40 -9.00
CA VAL A 106 -7.59 -8.69 -9.69
C VAL A 106 -8.92 -8.80 -10.44
N ALA A 107 -10.02 -8.37 -9.81
CA ALA A 107 -11.35 -8.48 -10.39
C ALA A 107 -11.53 -7.57 -11.62
N GLU A 108 -10.99 -6.35 -11.56
CA GLU A 108 -11.29 -5.32 -12.57
C GLU A 108 -10.14 -4.97 -13.48
N LYS A 109 -8.91 -5.34 -13.11
CA LYS A 109 -7.70 -5.04 -13.87
C LYS A 109 -7.65 -3.57 -14.33
N PRO A 110 -7.83 -2.61 -13.40
CA PRO A 110 -7.87 -1.21 -13.77
C PRO A 110 -6.53 -0.77 -14.37
N SER A 111 -6.57 0.16 -15.32
CA SER A 111 -5.36 0.82 -15.83
C SER A 111 -4.75 1.79 -14.81
N SER A 112 -5.56 2.29 -13.88
CA SER A 112 -5.18 3.19 -12.79
C SER A 112 -6.21 3.10 -11.66
N ILE A 113 -5.78 3.19 -10.40
CA ILE A 113 -6.63 3.24 -9.21
C ILE A 113 -6.73 4.64 -8.61
N GLU A 114 -6.05 5.64 -9.17
CA GLU A 114 -5.99 7.02 -8.65
C GLU A 114 -7.36 7.57 -8.23
N ASP A 115 -8.39 7.41 -9.07
CA ASP A 115 -9.74 7.92 -8.78
C ASP A 115 -10.50 7.07 -7.74
N SER A 116 -10.07 5.82 -7.52
CA SER A 116 -10.77 4.85 -6.68
C SER A 116 -10.12 4.61 -5.32
N ILE A 117 -8.81 4.88 -5.16
CA ILE A 117 -8.05 4.54 -3.97
C ILE A 117 -8.61 5.20 -2.71
N ALA A 118 -9.12 6.44 -2.80
CA ALA A 118 -9.78 7.11 -1.70
C ALA A 118 -11.06 6.40 -1.22
N GLY A 119 -11.81 5.81 -2.16
CA GLY A 119 -12.96 4.95 -1.86
C GLY A 119 -12.53 3.61 -1.27
N LEU A 120 -11.47 3.00 -1.80
CA LEU A 120 -10.93 1.72 -1.33
C LEU A 120 -10.34 1.79 0.09
N THR A 121 -9.84 2.95 0.51
CA THR A 121 -9.37 3.18 1.88
C THR A 121 -10.47 3.66 2.83
N THR A 122 -11.70 3.79 2.34
CA THR A 122 -12.89 4.19 3.11
C THR A 122 -13.84 3.01 3.31
N GLY A 123 -14.36 2.84 4.52
CA GLY A 123 -15.31 1.77 4.79
C GLY A 123 -15.76 1.72 6.25
N LYS A 124 -16.10 0.51 6.70
CA LYS A 124 -16.61 0.26 8.06
C LYS A 124 -15.59 -0.45 8.96
N PHE A 125 -14.33 -0.56 8.53
CA PHE A 125 -13.29 -1.27 9.28
C PHE A 125 -12.72 -0.38 10.39
N ASN A 126 -13.32 -0.48 11.57
CA ASN A 126 -12.95 0.25 12.78
C ASN A 126 -12.29 -0.67 13.82
N ALA A 127 -11.91 -0.11 14.97
CA ALA A 127 -11.24 -0.85 16.05
C ALA A 127 -12.03 -2.09 16.52
N THR A 128 -13.37 -2.02 16.58
CA THR A 128 -14.20 -3.19 16.93
C THR A 128 -14.04 -4.31 15.90
N LYS A 129 -14.09 -3.97 14.60
CA LYS A 129 -13.89 -4.95 13.53
C LYS A 129 -12.45 -5.48 13.49
N ALA A 130 -11.46 -4.63 13.75
CA ALA A 130 -10.07 -5.04 13.85
C ALA A 130 -9.89 -6.07 14.99
N SER A 131 -10.50 -5.85 16.15
CA SER A 131 -10.45 -6.82 17.27
C SER A 131 -11.08 -8.18 16.92
N VAL A 132 -12.24 -8.16 16.24
CA VAL A 132 -12.87 -9.39 15.74
C VAL A 132 -11.98 -10.09 14.71
N TYR A 133 -11.40 -9.32 13.79
CA TYR A 133 -10.49 -9.84 12.77
C TYR A 133 -9.24 -10.46 13.38
N ARG A 134 -8.67 -9.85 14.43
CA ARG A 134 -7.56 -10.41 15.21
C ARG A 134 -7.91 -11.80 15.76
N THR A 135 -9.10 -11.92 16.35
CA THR A 135 -9.58 -13.18 16.92
C THR A 135 -9.77 -14.26 15.85
N GLN A 136 -10.28 -13.88 14.68
CA GLN A 136 -10.45 -14.77 13.54
C GLN A 136 -9.09 -15.26 13.01
N LEU A 137 -8.14 -14.35 12.80
CA LEU A 137 -6.78 -14.70 12.36
C LEU A 137 -6.09 -15.62 13.36
N TYR A 138 -6.18 -15.32 14.66
CA TYR A 138 -5.62 -16.16 15.70
C TYR A 138 -6.19 -17.58 15.64
N ARG A 139 -7.52 -17.73 15.54
CA ARG A 139 -8.17 -19.05 15.41
C ARG A 139 -7.77 -19.79 14.14
N ALA A 140 -7.54 -19.09 13.04
CA ALA A 140 -7.16 -19.69 11.76
C ALA A 140 -5.70 -20.18 11.74
N LEU A 141 -4.82 -19.53 12.51
CA LEU A 141 -3.38 -19.83 12.56
C LEU A 141 -3.00 -20.82 13.66
N MET A 142 -3.83 -20.98 14.70
CA MET A 142 -3.56 -21.94 15.76
C MET A 142 -3.87 -23.37 15.29
N PRO A 143 -2.96 -24.34 15.53
CA PRO A 143 -3.24 -25.76 15.31
C PRO A 143 -4.49 -26.19 16.09
N LYS A 144 -5.31 -27.06 15.50
CA LYS A 144 -6.40 -27.74 16.22
C LYS A 144 -5.84 -28.71 17.25
#